data_AF-A0A317XKY8-F1
#
_entry.id   AF-A0A317XKY8-F1
#
_cell.length_a   1.000
_cell.length_b   1.000
_cell.length_c   1.000
_cell.angle_alpha   90.00
_cell.angle_beta   90.00
_cell.angle_gamma   90.00
#
_symmetry.space_group_name_H-M   'P 1'
#
loop_
_entity.id
_entity.type
_entity.pdbx_description
1 polymer ?
#
loop_
_entity_poly.entity_id
_entity_poly.type
_entity_poly.pdbx_seq_one_letter_code
_entity_poly.pdbx_strand_id
1 'polypeptide(L)'
;MWPFSSLERPRTASPGIIILRAVLTIAICSQFTAAHNVHSSWTSHSLLKRQAQYQYIADEADPVKAASDIQQMPGVPGNFSEPPQDQLIIQGDGSESNPSWLSQVPFVATPTTNITTLSTGKTGWQWVPDMEGFTLNRTWHVLPNAIMPFYATTNYRPGEDNSAIKRAIITMPGKPRDSWKYANLFRNALAVAASNASNGVNPSEVLIVGPVFLNSDDKESGAVHDGELYWHGSQWQSGHRTRNDSPRFNLSSYHILDNLTDWLFLSSEFPGLKSVVIAGHSMGAQAVQRYTLLKKTKKYDPNLHFWIGNPGSWAWLDDQRPYQNASCGEFDKWGYGITNVSSVVGYARRDVNASREEVVQRYRTRKVHYALGLLDWGQGDTHCQASMQGGSHLDRGSQFVLALDRQGGFPASHTLDVIEGTSHQDYPMIRADKSIRRIFLTDYNTSYPFLDNVTNPGDHHHHNKTHDPHHPKEKKFNTPTHRIIATALLAGSIGFVLLFFTALPFIFTPNYNDREYKIEMELRRKLL
;
A
#
# COMPACT_ATOMS: atom_id res chain seq x y z
N MET A 1 76.62 -18.81 -39.74
CA MET A 1 77.84 -18.15 -39.24
C MET A 1 77.84 -18.25 -37.72
N TRP A 2 78.61 -19.18 -37.18
CA TRP A 2 79.12 -19.16 -35.79
C TRP A 2 80.10 -17.98 -35.62
N PRO A 3 80.51 -17.52 -34.41
CA PRO A 3 80.88 -18.30 -33.20
C PRO A 3 80.32 -17.72 -31.87
N PHE A 4 80.27 -18.39 -30.71
CA PHE A 4 81.19 -19.22 -29.88
C PHE A 4 82.04 -18.44 -28.85
N SER A 5 82.25 -19.11 -27.70
CA SER A 5 83.18 -18.87 -26.55
C SER A 5 82.66 -17.97 -25.42
N SER A 6 82.89 -18.22 -24.11
CA SER A 6 83.58 -19.25 -23.29
C SER A 6 83.23 -18.94 -21.80
N LEU A 7 82.96 -19.89 -20.89
CA LEU A 7 83.91 -20.67 -20.04
C LEU A 7 84.96 -19.74 -19.36
N GLU A 8 85.15 -19.62 -18.03
CA GLU A 8 85.31 -20.55 -16.88
C GLU A 8 85.17 -19.74 -15.55
N ARG A 9 84.53 -20.23 -14.47
CA ARG A 9 85.06 -20.89 -13.23
C ARG A 9 86.14 -20.08 -12.42
N PRO A 10 86.38 -20.28 -11.10
CA PRO A 10 85.71 -21.09 -10.05
C PRO A 10 85.79 -20.55 -8.57
N ARG A 11 85.36 -21.41 -7.60
CA ARG A 11 85.80 -21.59 -6.18
C ARG A 11 85.22 -20.75 -5.01
N THR A 12 84.27 -21.38 -4.31
CA THR A 12 84.16 -21.71 -2.86
C THR A 12 85.03 -21.01 -1.79
N ALA A 13 84.40 -20.44 -0.75
CA ALA A 13 84.72 -20.61 0.69
C ALA A 13 83.63 -19.99 1.63
N SER A 14 83.25 -20.74 2.68
CA SER A 14 82.34 -20.45 3.83
C SER A 14 82.93 -19.48 4.89
N PRO A 15 82.29 -19.23 6.06
CA PRO A 15 80.91 -18.85 6.37
C PRO A 15 80.79 -17.66 7.37
N GLY A 16 79.59 -17.07 7.49
CA GLY A 16 79.07 -16.56 8.77
C GLY A 16 78.98 -15.04 9.00
N ILE A 17 77.78 -14.65 9.48
CA ILE A 17 77.41 -13.47 10.31
C ILE A 17 76.65 -12.30 9.62
N ILE A 18 75.32 -12.36 9.82
CA ILE A 18 74.32 -11.37 10.28
C ILE A 18 74.27 -9.92 9.69
N ILE A 19 73.01 -9.52 9.41
CA ILE A 19 72.32 -8.22 9.51
C ILE A 19 72.10 -7.41 8.21
N LEU A 20 70.81 -7.15 7.94
CA LEU A 20 70.16 -5.86 7.58
C LEU A 20 69.40 -5.80 6.22
N ARG A 21 68.07 -5.60 6.35
CA ARG A 21 67.13 -4.69 5.63
C ARG A 21 67.16 -4.47 4.10
N ALA A 22 65.93 -4.15 3.64
CA ALA A 22 65.49 -3.38 2.45
C ALA A 22 65.06 -4.25 1.25
N VAL A 23 63.75 -4.45 1.04
CA VAL A 23 62.81 -3.58 0.30
C VAL A 23 63.20 -3.41 -1.16
N LEU A 24 62.47 -4.10 -2.05
CA LEU A 24 62.06 -3.51 -3.32
C LEU A 24 60.71 -4.11 -3.76
N THR A 25 59.74 -3.22 -3.82
CA THR A 25 58.40 -3.36 -4.38
C THR A 25 58.47 -3.52 -5.91
N ILE A 26 57.58 -4.33 -6.50
CA ILE A 26 56.79 -4.00 -7.70
C ILE A 26 55.64 -5.01 -7.81
N ALA A 27 54.45 -4.44 -8.00
CA ALA A 27 53.16 -5.10 -8.15
C ALA A 27 53.04 -5.87 -9.48
N ILE A 28 52.05 -6.77 -9.58
CA ILE A 28 50.90 -6.65 -10.50
C ILE A 28 50.04 -7.92 -10.44
N CYS A 29 48.76 -7.67 -10.14
CA CYS A 29 47.52 -8.33 -10.56
C CYS A 29 47.29 -9.85 -10.52
N SER A 30 46.29 -10.17 -9.67
CA SER A 30 45.03 -10.86 -9.99
C SER A 30 45.07 -12.32 -10.46
N GLN A 31 44.58 -13.21 -9.59
CA GLN A 31 43.42 -14.09 -9.82
C GLN A 31 43.18 -14.89 -8.53
N PHE A 32 41.98 -14.80 -7.95
CA PHE A 32 41.51 -15.77 -6.96
C PHE A 32 40.15 -16.30 -7.40
N THR A 33 40.18 -17.54 -7.91
CA THR A 33 39.06 -18.46 -7.95
C THR A 33 39.12 -19.38 -6.72
N ALA A 34 37.93 -19.60 -6.15
CA ALA A 34 37.48 -20.67 -5.27
C ALA A 34 38.50 -21.71 -4.75
N ALA A 35 38.55 -21.87 -3.42
CA ALA A 35 38.02 -23.03 -2.68
C ALA A 35 38.70 -23.13 -1.29
N HIS A 36 37.91 -23.32 -0.23
CA HIS A 36 38.04 -24.50 0.62
C HIS A 36 36.94 -24.52 1.70
N ASN A 37 36.06 -25.50 1.56
CA ASN A 37 35.29 -26.08 2.67
C ASN A 37 36.23 -26.76 3.65
N VAL A 38 36.11 -26.44 4.93
CA VAL A 38 36.35 -27.40 6.01
C VAL A 38 35.22 -27.24 7.03
N HIS A 39 34.46 -28.31 7.21
CA HIS A 39 33.44 -28.45 8.23
C HIS A 39 34.03 -28.30 9.64
N SER A 40 33.38 -27.48 10.45
CA SER A 40 33.37 -27.58 11.90
C SER A 40 31.95 -27.34 12.38
N SER A 41 31.30 -28.44 12.76
CA SER A 41 29.96 -28.54 13.29
C SER A 41 29.86 -28.00 14.72
N TRP A 42 29.07 -26.94 14.92
CA TRP A 42 28.27 -26.69 16.13
C TRP A 42 27.08 -25.78 15.72
N THR A 43 26.07 -26.39 15.10
CA THR A 43 24.76 -25.77 14.88
C THR A 43 23.89 -25.97 16.12
N SER A 44 23.96 -25.04 17.08
CA SER A 44 22.84 -24.79 17.98
C SER A 44 22.03 -23.63 17.41
N HIS A 45 20.89 -23.94 16.79
CA HIS A 45 19.85 -22.95 16.52
C HIS A 45 19.26 -22.51 17.86
N SER A 46 19.90 -21.58 18.56
CA SER A 46 19.29 -20.92 19.70
C SER A 46 18.79 -19.55 19.25
N LEU A 47 17.47 -19.39 19.18
CA LEU A 47 16.87 -18.10 19.51
C LEU A 47 17.52 -17.66 20.82
N LEU A 48 18.22 -16.53 20.82
CA LEU A 48 18.86 -16.00 22.02
C LEU A 48 17.81 -15.94 23.16
N LYS A 49 18.18 -16.40 24.35
CA LYS A 49 17.39 -16.49 25.59
C LYS A 49 16.59 -15.23 26.01
N ARG A 50 16.70 -14.11 25.28
CA ARG A 50 16.00 -12.85 25.56
C ARG A 50 14.49 -12.91 25.38
N GLN A 51 13.96 -13.86 24.62
CA GLN A 51 12.51 -13.97 24.46
C GLN A 51 11.85 -14.80 25.56
N ALA A 52 12.54 -15.83 26.08
CA ALA A 52 12.02 -16.66 27.16
C ALA A 52 11.57 -15.83 28.38
N GLN A 53 12.27 -14.74 28.68
CA GLN A 53 11.89 -13.81 29.76
C GLN A 53 10.67 -12.93 29.47
N TYR A 54 10.32 -12.69 28.19
CA TYR A 54 9.19 -11.84 27.78
C TYR A 54 8.06 -12.62 27.11
N GLN A 55 8.18 -13.94 27.03
CA GLN A 55 7.20 -14.82 26.40
C GLN A 55 5.80 -14.64 26.99
N TYR A 56 5.74 -14.40 28.30
CA TYR A 56 4.49 -14.15 29.00
C TYR A 56 3.70 -12.95 28.44
N ILE A 57 4.38 -11.97 27.82
CA ILE A 57 3.74 -10.81 27.17
C ILE A 57 3.04 -11.27 25.89
N ALA A 58 3.64 -12.20 25.15
CA ALA A 58 2.96 -12.82 24.04
C ALA A 58 1.76 -13.63 24.55
N ASP A 59 1.88 -14.37 25.64
CA ASP A 59 0.77 -15.20 26.14
C ASP A 59 -0.34 -14.40 26.85
N GLU A 60 -0.13 -13.10 27.09
CA GLU A 60 -1.08 -12.22 27.75
C GLU A 60 -2.34 -11.99 26.90
N ALA A 61 -3.50 -12.24 27.49
CA ALA A 61 -4.80 -12.13 26.82
C ALA A 61 -5.39 -10.73 26.92
N ASP A 62 -5.04 -9.96 27.95
CA ASP A 62 -5.44 -8.56 28.10
C ASP A 62 -4.55 -7.64 27.25
N PRO A 63 -5.10 -6.98 26.21
CA PRO A 63 -4.35 -6.07 25.35
C PRO A 63 -3.64 -4.93 26.10
N VAL A 64 -4.30 -4.37 27.12
CA VAL A 64 -3.78 -3.23 27.87
C VAL A 64 -2.66 -3.68 28.80
N LYS A 65 -2.82 -4.85 29.42
CA LYS A 65 -1.76 -5.45 30.23
C LYS A 65 -0.54 -5.82 29.38
N ALA A 66 -0.74 -6.49 28.24
CA ALA A 66 0.36 -6.83 27.32
C ALA A 66 1.13 -5.57 26.87
N ALA A 67 0.41 -4.50 26.49
CA ALA A 67 1.01 -3.23 26.13
C ALA A 67 1.75 -2.56 27.33
N SER A 68 1.19 -2.65 28.53
CA SER A 68 1.82 -2.12 29.74
C SER A 68 3.10 -2.89 30.10
N ASP A 69 3.10 -4.21 29.96
CA ASP A 69 4.26 -5.06 30.22
C ASP A 69 5.38 -4.81 29.21
N ILE A 70 5.04 -4.53 27.94
CA ILE A 70 6.01 -4.05 26.93
C ILE A 70 6.69 -2.77 27.41
N GLN A 71 5.92 -1.86 28.02
CA GLN A 71 6.44 -0.60 28.55
C GLN A 71 7.32 -0.77 29.81
N GLN A 72 7.42 -1.99 30.35
CA GLN A 72 8.37 -2.33 31.41
C GLN A 72 9.65 -3.01 30.88
N MET A 73 9.72 -3.34 29.59
CA MET A 73 10.89 -4.00 28.99
C MET A 73 12.09 -3.04 28.95
N PRO A 74 13.22 -3.36 29.62
CA PRO A 74 14.43 -2.54 29.55
C PRO A 74 14.91 -2.32 28.12
N GLY A 75 15.07 -1.06 27.72
CA GLY A 75 15.56 -0.66 26.41
C GLY A 75 14.49 -0.60 25.31
N VAL A 76 13.21 -0.81 25.61
CA VAL A 76 12.11 -0.60 24.64
C VAL A 76 11.53 0.82 24.75
N PRO A 77 11.01 1.29 25.90
CA PRO A 77 10.37 2.61 26.01
C PRO A 77 11.33 3.75 25.69
N GLY A 78 10.97 4.60 24.73
CA GLY A 78 11.69 5.84 24.39
C GLY A 78 13.12 5.63 23.88
N ASN A 79 13.50 4.38 23.55
CA ASN A 79 14.84 4.08 23.07
C ASN A 79 14.91 4.25 21.56
N PHE A 80 15.56 5.32 21.12
CA PHE A 80 15.78 5.64 19.71
C PHE A 80 17.08 5.04 19.16
N SER A 81 17.79 4.19 19.91
CA SER A 81 19.02 3.57 19.40
C SER A 81 18.66 2.46 18.42
N GLU A 82 19.39 2.34 17.31
CA GLU A 82 19.23 1.15 16.48
C GLU A 82 19.65 -0.08 17.31
N PRO A 83 18.77 -1.09 17.44
CA PRO A 83 19.17 -2.33 18.08
C PRO A 83 20.18 -3.05 17.19
N PRO A 84 21.08 -3.87 17.79
CA PRO A 84 21.97 -4.75 17.03
C PRO A 84 21.24 -5.54 15.94
N GLN A 85 21.86 -5.69 14.76
CA GLN A 85 21.24 -6.28 13.56
C GLN A 85 20.69 -7.70 13.78
N ASP A 86 21.30 -8.47 14.69
CA ASP A 86 20.88 -9.80 15.12
C ASP A 86 19.56 -9.82 15.90
N GLN A 87 19.11 -8.67 16.42
CA GLN A 87 17.81 -8.51 17.09
C GLN A 87 16.69 -8.10 16.12
N LEU A 88 17.04 -7.50 14.98
CA LEU A 88 16.08 -7.05 13.97
C LEU A 88 15.62 -8.14 13.01
N ILE A 89 16.42 -9.20 12.89
CA ILE A 89 16.18 -10.28 11.93
C ILE A 89 16.60 -11.57 12.61
N ILE A 90 15.64 -12.43 12.95
CA ILE A 90 15.99 -13.80 13.28
C ILE A 90 16.60 -14.40 12.01
N GLN A 91 17.88 -14.76 12.08
CA GLN A 91 18.60 -15.25 10.91
C GLN A 91 18.03 -16.62 10.49
N GLY A 92 17.54 -16.71 9.26
CA GLY A 92 17.16 -17.97 8.62
C GLY A 92 15.66 -18.34 8.64
N ASP A 93 14.75 -17.47 9.10
CA ASP A 93 13.32 -17.85 9.30
C ASP A 93 12.28 -16.92 8.65
N GLY A 94 12.71 -15.94 7.85
CA GLY A 94 11.89 -14.81 7.52
C GLY A 94 10.91 -15.02 6.37
N SER A 95 11.36 -14.63 5.18
CA SER A 95 10.46 -14.18 4.11
C SER A 95 10.46 -15.05 2.86
N GLU A 96 11.32 -16.06 2.81
CA GLU A 96 11.67 -16.79 1.59
C GLU A 96 11.43 -18.31 1.67
N SER A 97 11.07 -18.81 2.85
CA SER A 97 10.74 -20.23 3.06
C SER A 97 9.91 -20.44 4.32
N ASN A 98 9.33 -21.64 4.43
CA ASN A 98 8.76 -22.12 5.69
C ASN A 98 9.87 -22.62 6.63
N PRO A 99 9.71 -22.42 7.95
CA PRO A 99 10.61 -23.01 8.93
C PRO A 99 10.52 -24.55 8.91
N SER A 100 11.50 -25.24 9.51
CA SER A 100 11.63 -26.70 9.45
C SER A 100 10.39 -27.47 9.93
N TRP A 101 9.69 -26.98 10.95
CA TRP A 101 8.45 -27.58 11.47
C TRP A 101 7.22 -27.37 10.56
N LEU A 102 7.35 -26.54 9.53
CA LEU A 102 6.37 -26.33 8.46
C LEU A 102 6.92 -26.80 7.09
N SER A 103 7.97 -27.63 7.06
CA SER A 103 8.60 -28.10 5.82
C SER A 103 7.66 -28.91 4.92
N GLN A 104 6.62 -29.51 5.48
CA GLN A 104 5.56 -30.21 4.75
C GLN A 104 4.57 -29.26 4.05
N VAL A 105 4.50 -27.99 4.47
CA VAL A 105 3.60 -27.01 3.88
C VAL A 105 4.30 -26.39 2.67
N PRO A 106 3.70 -26.44 1.47
CA PRO A 106 4.29 -25.82 0.28
C PRO A 106 4.54 -24.34 0.51
N PHE A 107 5.72 -23.88 0.09
CA PHE A 107 6.05 -22.46 0.01
C PHE A 107 6.38 -22.13 -1.44
N VAL A 108 5.65 -21.18 -2.01
CA VAL A 108 5.93 -20.71 -3.38
C VAL A 108 6.69 -19.40 -3.29
N ALA A 109 7.89 -19.39 -3.86
CA ALA A 109 8.80 -18.26 -3.84
C ALA A 109 8.20 -17.04 -4.55
N THR A 110 8.52 -15.85 -4.04
CA THR A 110 8.11 -14.60 -4.69
C THR A 110 9.00 -14.37 -5.90
N PRO A 111 8.46 -14.04 -7.08
CA PRO A 111 9.26 -13.70 -8.25
C PRO A 111 10.09 -12.44 -8.00
N THR A 112 11.35 -12.47 -8.45
CA THR A 112 12.22 -11.30 -8.46
C THR A 112 11.87 -10.39 -9.64
N THR A 113 12.00 -9.08 -9.45
CA THR A 113 11.87 -8.07 -10.51
C THR A 113 13.00 -7.05 -10.39
N ASN A 114 13.27 -6.33 -11.47
CA ASN A 114 14.38 -5.39 -11.56
C ASN A 114 13.99 -4.00 -11.08
N ILE A 115 14.96 -3.34 -10.44
CA ILE A 115 14.90 -1.92 -10.08
C ILE A 115 15.82 -1.11 -10.99
N THR A 116 15.38 0.08 -11.38
CA THR A 116 16.22 1.10 -12.01
C THR A 116 16.60 2.14 -10.96
N THR A 117 17.86 2.54 -10.94
CA THR A 117 18.30 3.76 -10.23
C THR A 117 18.10 4.96 -11.13
N LEU A 118 17.25 5.89 -10.70
CA LEU A 118 16.95 7.13 -11.40
C LEU A 118 18.09 8.15 -11.20
N SER A 119 18.13 9.18 -12.04
CA SER A 119 19.09 10.30 -11.94
C SER A 119 19.05 11.01 -10.58
N THR A 120 17.93 10.93 -9.87
CA THR A 120 17.73 11.47 -8.51
C THR A 120 18.34 10.61 -7.40
N GLY A 121 18.91 9.45 -7.72
CA GLY A 121 19.43 8.46 -6.76
C GLY A 121 18.34 7.57 -6.13
N LYS A 122 17.06 7.80 -6.46
CA LYS A 122 15.94 6.94 -6.05
C LYS A 122 15.84 5.70 -6.92
N THR A 123 15.12 4.69 -6.42
CA THR A 123 14.84 3.46 -7.16
C THR A 123 13.36 3.32 -7.49
N GLY A 124 13.08 2.84 -8.70
CA GLY A 124 11.74 2.48 -9.16
C GLY A 124 11.74 1.10 -9.81
N TRP A 125 10.59 0.42 -9.76
CA TRP A 125 10.43 -0.88 -10.42
C TRP A 125 10.33 -0.71 -11.94
N GLN A 126 11.00 -1.59 -12.68
CA GLN A 126 10.92 -1.60 -14.15
C GLN A 126 9.62 -2.22 -14.65
N TRP A 127 9.11 -3.23 -13.94
CA TRP A 127 7.83 -3.86 -14.21
C TRP A 127 7.29 -4.54 -12.95
N VAL A 128 6.03 -4.92 -13.02
CA VAL A 128 5.31 -5.71 -12.01
C VAL A 128 5.20 -7.15 -12.54
N PRO A 129 5.75 -8.17 -11.86
CA PRO A 129 5.94 -9.52 -12.42
C PRO A 129 4.65 -10.35 -12.45
N ASP A 130 4.53 -11.31 -13.36
CA ASP A 130 3.49 -12.33 -13.24
C ASP A 130 3.75 -13.25 -12.04
N MET A 131 2.69 -13.82 -11.47
CA MET A 131 2.77 -14.68 -10.28
C MET A 131 1.99 -15.98 -10.48
N GLU A 132 2.60 -17.11 -10.09
CA GLU A 132 1.93 -18.40 -10.06
C GLU A 132 0.71 -18.36 -9.11
N GLY A 133 -0.44 -18.83 -9.61
CA GLY A 133 -1.70 -18.86 -8.84
C GLY A 133 -2.39 -17.50 -8.73
N PHE A 134 -1.93 -16.47 -9.44
CA PHE A 134 -2.56 -15.16 -9.51
C PHE A 134 -2.78 -14.70 -10.96
N THR A 135 -3.81 -13.90 -11.16
CA THR A 135 -4.02 -13.11 -12.37
C THR A 135 -3.72 -11.65 -12.05
N LEU A 136 -2.80 -11.04 -12.81
CA LEU A 136 -2.57 -9.60 -12.77
C LEU A 136 -3.61 -8.90 -13.65
N ASN A 137 -4.62 -8.30 -13.04
CA ASN A 137 -5.61 -7.49 -13.74
C ASN A 137 -5.06 -6.07 -13.95
N ARG A 138 -5.03 -5.61 -15.20
CA ARG A 138 -4.68 -4.23 -15.60
C ARG A 138 -5.81 -3.56 -16.41
N THR A 139 -7.04 -4.02 -16.26
CA THR A 139 -8.21 -3.53 -17.01
C THR A 139 -9.30 -2.99 -16.08
N TRP A 140 -9.11 -3.07 -14.76
CA TRP A 140 -10.07 -2.58 -13.78
C TRP A 140 -10.12 -1.06 -13.72
N HIS A 141 -11.26 -0.50 -14.12
CA HIS A 141 -11.51 0.94 -14.08
C HIS A 141 -12.18 1.36 -12.77
N VAL A 142 -11.46 2.12 -11.93
CA VAL A 142 -12.04 2.74 -10.72
C VAL A 142 -12.91 3.94 -11.08
N LEU A 143 -12.52 4.65 -12.14
CA LEU A 143 -13.29 5.67 -12.86
C LEU A 143 -13.03 5.49 -14.36
N PRO A 144 -13.84 6.09 -15.25
CA PRO A 144 -13.51 6.12 -16.67
C PRO A 144 -12.08 6.61 -16.90
N ASN A 145 -11.28 5.81 -17.62
CA ASN A 145 -9.85 6.05 -17.91
C ASN A 145 -8.89 6.02 -16.70
N ALA A 146 -9.34 5.62 -15.51
CA ALA A 146 -8.50 5.45 -14.32
C ALA A 146 -8.37 3.95 -13.98
N ILE A 147 -7.24 3.35 -14.33
CA ILE A 147 -6.99 1.93 -14.13
C ILE A 147 -6.28 1.71 -12.80
N MET A 148 -6.78 0.79 -11.98
CA MET A 148 -6.06 0.30 -10.80
C MET A 148 -5.64 -1.14 -11.02
N PRO A 149 -4.35 -1.42 -11.26
CA PRO A 149 -3.88 -2.79 -11.35
C PRO A 149 -3.99 -3.51 -10.01
N PHE A 150 -4.33 -4.79 -10.05
CA PHE A 150 -4.31 -5.65 -8.87
C PHE A 150 -4.03 -7.11 -9.24
N TYR A 151 -3.43 -7.84 -8.31
CA TYR A 151 -3.40 -9.30 -8.38
C TYR A 151 -4.65 -9.88 -7.73
N ALA A 152 -5.25 -10.90 -8.33
CA ALA A 152 -6.26 -11.74 -7.69
C ALA A 152 -5.88 -13.22 -7.82
N THR A 153 -6.14 -14.02 -6.80
CA THR A 153 -5.93 -15.48 -6.88
C THR A 153 -6.81 -16.09 -7.96
N THR A 154 -6.31 -17.11 -8.65
CA THR A 154 -6.97 -17.73 -9.82
C THR A 154 -8.26 -18.51 -9.50
N ASN A 155 -8.64 -18.61 -8.22
CA ASN A 155 -9.97 -19.09 -7.82
C ASN A 155 -11.08 -18.06 -8.10
N TYR A 156 -10.74 -16.78 -8.30
CA TYR A 156 -11.67 -15.80 -8.85
C TYR A 156 -11.67 -15.88 -10.39
N ARG A 157 -12.88 -16.02 -10.95
CA ARG A 157 -13.11 -16.12 -12.39
C ARG A 157 -14.14 -15.07 -12.82
N PRO A 158 -13.70 -13.96 -13.45
CA PRO A 158 -14.61 -12.91 -13.90
C PRO A 158 -15.70 -13.46 -14.83
N GLY A 159 -16.96 -13.13 -14.56
CA GLY A 159 -18.11 -13.57 -15.36
C GLY A 159 -18.55 -15.03 -15.16
N GLU A 160 -17.88 -15.78 -14.29
CA GLU A 160 -18.27 -17.13 -13.86
C GLU A 160 -18.91 -17.11 -12.45
N ASP A 161 -19.33 -18.28 -11.97
CA ASP A 161 -19.82 -18.44 -10.60
C ASP A 161 -18.67 -18.37 -9.57
N ASN A 162 -18.68 -17.33 -8.74
CA ASN A 162 -17.75 -17.17 -7.63
C ASN A 162 -18.41 -17.41 -6.25
N SER A 163 -19.50 -18.16 -6.20
CA SER A 163 -20.24 -18.49 -4.95
C SER A 163 -19.43 -19.25 -3.91
N ALA A 164 -18.37 -19.96 -4.30
CA ALA A 164 -17.47 -20.65 -3.38
C ALA A 164 -16.63 -19.70 -2.52
N ILE A 165 -16.42 -18.45 -2.96
CA ILE A 165 -15.59 -17.48 -2.24
C ILE A 165 -16.37 -16.94 -1.04
N LYS A 166 -15.91 -17.26 0.17
CA LYS A 166 -16.52 -16.83 1.45
C LYS A 166 -15.77 -15.70 2.12
N ARG A 167 -14.48 -15.55 1.82
CA ARG A 167 -13.62 -14.53 2.42
C ARG A 167 -12.72 -13.91 1.37
N ALA A 168 -12.54 -12.60 1.40
CA ALA A 168 -11.52 -11.94 0.61
C ALA A 168 -10.50 -11.22 1.49
N ILE A 169 -9.23 -11.22 1.09
CA ILE A 169 -8.12 -10.57 1.77
C ILE A 169 -7.54 -9.51 0.83
N ILE A 170 -7.65 -8.23 1.19
CA ILE A 170 -7.01 -7.14 0.46
C ILE A 170 -5.65 -6.85 1.13
N THR A 171 -4.55 -7.05 0.41
CA THR A 171 -3.19 -6.89 0.95
C THR A 171 -2.57 -5.56 0.57
N MET A 172 -2.00 -4.84 1.54
CA MET A 172 -1.26 -3.59 1.30
C MET A 172 0.25 -3.87 1.25
N PRO A 173 0.99 -3.30 0.27
CA PRO A 173 2.43 -3.50 0.14
C PRO A 173 3.23 -2.84 1.27
N GLY A 174 4.50 -3.24 1.40
CA GLY A 174 5.46 -2.58 2.27
C GLY A 174 6.05 -1.31 1.65
N LYS A 175 7.09 -0.76 2.30
CA LYS A 175 7.83 0.42 1.82
C LYS A 175 8.36 0.26 0.38
N PRO A 176 8.84 -0.93 -0.04
CA PRO A 176 9.29 -1.13 -1.42
C PRO A 176 8.19 -1.09 -2.47
N ARG A 177 6.90 -1.05 -2.13
CA ARG A 177 5.76 -1.09 -3.08
C ARG A 177 5.63 -2.44 -3.82
N ASP A 178 6.21 -3.49 -3.24
CA ASP A 178 6.24 -4.87 -3.71
C ASP A 178 4.90 -5.61 -3.48
N SER A 179 3.85 -5.11 -4.12
CA SER A 179 2.46 -5.60 -3.92
C SER A 179 2.30 -7.10 -4.24
N TRP A 180 3.04 -7.60 -5.23
CA TRP A 180 3.07 -9.02 -5.56
C TRP A 180 3.67 -9.87 -4.43
N LYS A 181 4.75 -9.40 -3.80
CA LYS A 181 5.34 -10.07 -2.63
C LYS A 181 4.31 -10.23 -1.54
N TYR A 182 3.61 -9.16 -1.18
CA TYR A 182 2.62 -9.21 -0.10
C TYR A 182 1.46 -10.16 -0.44
N ALA A 183 0.88 -10.09 -1.64
CA ALA A 183 -0.14 -11.05 -2.05
C ALA A 183 0.36 -12.51 -1.98
N ASN A 184 1.59 -12.77 -2.43
CA ASN A 184 2.25 -14.08 -2.38
C ASN A 184 2.47 -14.59 -0.95
N LEU A 185 2.91 -13.72 -0.03
CA LEU A 185 3.12 -14.05 1.38
C LEU A 185 1.81 -14.39 2.09
N PHE A 186 0.73 -13.66 1.80
CA PHE A 186 -0.60 -14.00 2.33
C PHE A 186 -1.11 -15.33 1.76
N ARG A 187 -0.82 -15.67 0.49
CA ARG A 187 -1.14 -16.99 -0.08
C ARG A 187 -0.36 -18.10 0.65
N ASN A 188 0.93 -17.90 0.92
CA ASN A 188 1.72 -18.88 1.65
C ASN A 188 1.21 -19.05 3.11
N ALA A 189 0.82 -17.96 3.77
CA ALA A 189 0.23 -18.02 5.11
C ALA A 189 -1.16 -18.71 5.12
N LEU A 190 -1.97 -18.53 4.06
CA LEU A 190 -3.20 -19.28 3.88
C LEU A 190 -2.95 -20.78 3.73
N ALA A 191 -1.87 -21.18 3.04
CA ALA A 191 -1.46 -22.59 2.95
C ALA A 191 -1.09 -23.16 4.33
N VAL A 192 -0.39 -22.38 5.17
CA VAL A 192 -0.13 -22.76 6.57
C VAL A 192 -1.44 -22.90 7.34
N ALA A 193 -2.36 -21.94 7.22
CA ALA A 193 -3.65 -21.99 7.89
C ALA A 193 -4.45 -23.24 7.51
N ALA A 194 -4.46 -23.61 6.22
CA ALA A 194 -5.18 -24.77 5.71
C ALA A 194 -4.48 -26.12 5.99
N SER A 195 -3.17 -26.11 6.25
CA SER A 195 -2.43 -27.33 6.61
C SER A 195 -2.88 -27.94 7.95
N ASN A 196 -3.46 -27.11 8.82
CA ASN A 196 -4.09 -27.58 10.05
C ASN A 196 -5.61 -27.77 9.83
N ALA A 197 -6.04 -29.03 9.72
CA ALA A 197 -7.45 -29.37 9.49
C ALA A 197 -8.40 -28.81 10.57
N SER A 198 -7.93 -28.58 11.82
CA SER A 198 -8.78 -28.01 12.88
C SER A 198 -9.19 -26.56 12.61
N ASN A 199 -8.47 -25.85 11.74
CA ASN A 199 -8.80 -24.47 11.37
C ASN A 199 -10.03 -24.39 10.46
N GLY A 200 -10.37 -25.46 9.74
CA GLY A 200 -11.56 -25.52 8.89
C GLY A 200 -11.62 -24.50 7.74
N VAL A 201 -10.48 -23.87 7.40
CA VAL A 201 -10.36 -22.95 6.28
C VAL A 201 -9.99 -23.71 5.01
N ASN A 202 -10.72 -23.45 3.93
CA ASN A 202 -10.39 -24.01 2.61
C ASN A 202 -9.78 -22.91 1.73
N PRO A 203 -8.55 -23.08 1.20
CA PRO A 203 -7.91 -22.10 0.32
C PRO A 203 -8.74 -21.71 -0.90
N SER A 204 -9.55 -22.63 -1.45
CA SER A 204 -10.39 -22.32 -2.61
C SER A 204 -11.52 -21.34 -2.30
N GLU A 205 -11.90 -21.20 -1.03
CA GLU A 205 -12.96 -20.30 -0.56
C GLU A 205 -12.43 -18.92 -0.12
N VAL A 206 -11.12 -18.70 -0.23
CA VAL A 206 -10.45 -17.44 0.13
C VAL A 206 -9.89 -16.78 -1.12
N LEU A 207 -10.32 -15.56 -1.40
CA LEU A 207 -9.78 -14.71 -2.45
C LEU A 207 -8.69 -13.80 -1.88
N ILE A 208 -7.52 -13.72 -2.50
CA ILE A 208 -6.49 -12.74 -2.14
C ILE A 208 -6.39 -11.70 -3.25
N VAL A 209 -6.51 -10.43 -2.88
CA VAL A 209 -6.45 -9.26 -3.78
C VAL A 209 -5.29 -8.36 -3.36
N GLY A 210 -4.30 -8.21 -4.24
CA GLY A 210 -3.14 -7.35 -4.05
C GLY A 210 -3.17 -6.12 -4.94
N PRO A 211 -3.81 -5.00 -4.54
CA PRO A 211 -3.76 -3.74 -5.28
C PRO A 211 -2.31 -3.25 -5.45
N VAL A 212 -1.94 -2.89 -6.69
CA VAL A 212 -0.58 -2.47 -7.04
C VAL A 212 -0.41 -0.95 -6.84
N PHE A 213 0.09 -0.55 -5.67
CA PHE A 213 0.35 0.85 -5.35
C PHE A 213 1.76 1.28 -5.79
N LEU A 214 1.87 1.77 -7.03
CA LEU A 214 3.12 2.32 -7.59
C LEU A 214 3.23 3.84 -7.39
N ASN A 215 4.45 4.35 -7.56
CA ASN A 215 4.75 5.77 -7.44
C ASN A 215 5.35 6.37 -8.74
N SER A 216 5.63 7.68 -8.71
CA SER A 216 6.23 8.40 -9.84
C SER A 216 7.60 7.85 -10.25
N ASP A 217 8.39 7.31 -9.31
CA ASP A 217 9.70 6.72 -9.60
C ASP A 217 9.52 5.40 -10.38
N ASP A 218 8.50 4.60 -10.03
CA ASP A 218 8.14 3.37 -10.76
C ASP A 218 7.58 3.68 -12.15
N LYS A 219 6.84 4.80 -12.30
CA LYS A 219 6.39 5.29 -13.61
C LYS A 219 7.56 5.67 -14.51
N GLU A 220 8.51 6.46 -13.99
CA GLU A 220 9.72 6.85 -14.74
C GLU A 220 10.55 5.62 -15.12
N SER A 221 10.50 4.57 -14.30
CA SER A 221 11.21 3.30 -14.53
C SER A 221 10.49 2.34 -15.49
N GLY A 222 9.22 2.59 -15.84
CA GLY A 222 8.45 1.83 -16.83
C GLY A 222 7.35 0.89 -16.28
N ALA A 223 7.19 0.76 -14.96
CA ALA A 223 6.24 -0.20 -14.40
C ALA A 223 4.76 0.22 -14.48
N VAL A 224 4.49 1.53 -14.63
CA VAL A 224 3.14 2.11 -14.70
C VAL A 224 2.75 2.30 -16.16
N HIS A 225 1.68 1.64 -16.60
CA HIS A 225 1.17 1.75 -17.97
C HIS A 225 0.20 2.95 -18.13
N ASP A 226 -0.15 3.27 -19.37
CA ASP A 226 -1.08 4.34 -19.69
C ASP A 226 -2.44 4.15 -18.99
N GLY A 227 -2.93 5.22 -18.36
CA GLY A 227 -4.18 5.21 -17.58
C GLY A 227 -4.07 4.60 -16.18
N GLU A 228 -2.97 3.93 -15.83
CA GLU A 228 -2.78 3.36 -14.50
C GLU A 228 -2.53 4.43 -13.43
N LEU A 229 -3.13 4.25 -12.27
CA LEU A 229 -3.02 5.15 -11.14
C LEU A 229 -1.66 4.99 -10.43
N TYR A 230 -1.03 6.11 -10.07
CA TYR A 230 0.22 6.14 -9.30
C TYR A 230 0.25 7.33 -8.35
N TRP A 231 1.13 7.28 -7.34
CA TRP A 231 1.23 8.28 -6.27
C TRP A 231 2.61 8.94 -6.19
N HIS A 232 2.73 9.92 -5.31
CA HIS A 232 4.03 10.51 -4.95
C HIS A 232 4.70 9.71 -3.84
N GLY A 233 5.91 9.20 -4.05
CA GLY A 233 6.67 8.51 -2.99
C GLY A 233 5.80 7.51 -2.22
N SER A 234 5.74 7.67 -0.90
CA SER A 234 4.89 6.87 0.00
C SER A 234 3.56 7.54 0.37
N GLN A 235 3.10 8.55 -0.38
CA GLN A 235 1.86 9.25 -0.04
C GLN A 235 0.61 8.39 -0.23
N TRP A 236 0.70 7.27 -0.97
CA TRP A 236 -0.39 6.30 -1.10
C TRP A 236 -0.80 5.70 0.26
N GLN A 237 0.12 5.48 1.21
CA GLN A 237 -0.28 4.90 2.50
C GLN A 237 -1.12 5.88 3.34
N SER A 238 -0.91 7.20 3.17
CA SER A 238 -1.62 8.24 3.94
C SER A 238 -2.85 8.79 3.19
N GLY A 239 -3.41 8.07 2.21
CA GLY A 239 -4.67 8.50 1.60
C GLY A 239 -4.54 9.71 0.66
N HIS A 240 -3.34 10.06 0.21
CA HIS A 240 -3.19 11.21 -0.68
C HIS A 240 -3.69 10.92 -2.09
N ARG A 241 -3.82 12.00 -2.86
CA ARG A 241 -4.30 11.95 -4.24
C ARG A 241 -3.30 11.30 -5.19
N THR A 242 -3.81 10.68 -6.25
CA THR A 242 -3.07 10.19 -7.40
C THR A 242 -2.30 11.32 -8.11
N ARG A 243 -1.25 10.97 -8.85
CA ARG A 243 -0.35 11.88 -9.58
C ARG A 243 -0.60 11.93 -11.08
N ASN A 244 -1.63 11.24 -11.58
CA ASN A 244 -2.03 11.32 -12.98
C ASN A 244 -2.40 12.76 -13.35
N ASP A 245 -1.79 13.27 -14.43
CA ASP A 245 -2.00 14.64 -14.91
C ASP A 245 -2.88 14.70 -16.18
N SER A 246 -2.91 13.61 -16.97
CA SER A 246 -3.67 13.54 -18.24
C SER A 246 -4.37 12.18 -18.40
N PRO A 247 -5.68 12.08 -18.10
CA PRO A 247 -6.49 13.08 -17.40
C PRO A 247 -6.13 13.17 -15.92
N ARG A 248 -6.41 14.32 -15.31
CA ARG A 248 -6.20 14.55 -13.89
C ARG A 248 -7.32 13.92 -13.06
N PHE A 249 -6.96 13.05 -12.12
CA PHE A 249 -7.92 12.46 -11.17
C PHE A 249 -7.80 13.08 -9.78
N ASN A 250 -8.94 13.31 -9.13
CA ASN A 250 -9.00 13.68 -7.71
C ASN A 250 -9.32 12.45 -6.84
N LEU A 251 -8.55 11.38 -7.01
CA LEU A 251 -8.73 10.11 -6.31
C LEU A 251 -7.69 9.95 -5.21
N SER A 252 -8.16 9.73 -3.98
CA SER A 252 -7.34 9.24 -2.87
C SER A 252 -7.06 7.75 -3.03
N SER A 253 -5.93 7.25 -2.52
CA SER A 253 -5.73 5.80 -2.37
C SER A 253 -6.81 5.12 -1.52
N TYR A 254 -7.47 5.84 -0.60
CA TYR A 254 -8.58 5.31 0.19
C TYR A 254 -9.86 5.10 -0.64
N HIS A 255 -10.06 5.88 -1.71
CA HIS A 255 -11.14 5.59 -2.66
C HIS A 255 -10.91 4.27 -3.41
N ILE A 256 -9.65 3.85 -3.58
CA ILE A 256 -9.33 2.55 -4.20
C ILE A 256 -9.79 1.40 -3.28
N LEU A 257 -9.51 1.51 -1.98
CA LEU A 257 -9.94 0.52 -0.99
C LEU A 257 -11.46 0.48 -0.86
N ASP A 258 -12.13 1.64 -0.89
CA ASP A 258 -13.59 1.71 -0.96
C ASP A 258 -14.13 1.06 -2.24
N ASN A 259 -13.49 1.26 -3.40
CA ASN A 259 -13.94 0.67 -4.66
C ASN A 259 -13.76 -0.85 -4.69
N LEU A 260 -12.65 -1.38 -4.16
CA LEU A 260 -12.42 -2.83 -4.05
C LEU A 260 -13.41 -3.47 -3.08
N THR A 261 -13.69 -2.84 -1.94
CA THR A 261 -14.68 -3.36 -0.98
C THR A 261 -16.11 -3.24 -1.50
N ASP A 262 -16.46 -2.14 -2.18
CA ASP A 262 -17.73 -2.01 -2.88
C ASP A 262 -17.87 -3.09 -3.97
N TRP A 263 -16.81 -3.39 -4.74
CA TRP A 263 -16.84 -4.50 -5.71
C TRP A 263 -17.11 -5.84 -5.03
N LEU A 264 -16.34 -6.18 -4.00
CA LEU A 264 -16.48 -7.47 -3.31
C LEU A 264 -17.88 -7.67 -2.72
N PHE A 265 -18.46 -6.64 -2.07
CA PHE A 265 -19.76 -6.78 -1.39
C PHE A 265 -20.97 -6.45 -2.27
N LEU A 266 -20.82 -5.62 -3.31
CA LEU A 266 -21.96 -5.01 -4.01
C LEU A 266 -22.08 -5.39 -5.49
N SER A 267 -21.07 -5.99 -6.12
CA SER A 267 -21.11 -6.34 -7.55
C SER A 267 -22.02 -7.52 -7.89
N SER A 268 -22.53 -8.23 -6.88
CA SER A 268 -23.20 -9.54 -6.99
C SER A 268 -22.34 -10.69 -7.53
N GLU A 269 -21.07 -10.44 -7.87
CA GLU A 269 -20.16 -11.48 -8.36
C GLU A 269 -19.81 -12.51 -7.29
N PHE A 270 -19.84 -12.13 -6.00
CA PHE A 270 -19.47 -13.00 -4.88
C PHE A 270 -20.66 -13.29 -3.95
N PRO A 271 -21.67 -14.07 -4.39
CA PRO A 271 -22.87 -14.31 -3.59
C PRO A 271 -22.61 -15.10 -2.30
N GLY A 272 -21.49 -15.81 -2.20
CA GLY A 272 -21.06 -16.53 -0.99
C GLY A 272 -20.23 -15.71 -0.01
N LEU A 273 -19.86 -14.47 -0.36
CA LEU A 273 -18.93 -13.66 0.44
C LEU A 273 -19.53 -13.30 1.79
N LYS A 274 -18.80 -13.60 2.86
CA LYS A 274 -19.19 -13.33 4.24
C LYS A 274 -18.42 -12.18 4.85
N SER A 275 -17.14 -12.05 4.53
CA SER A 275 -16.26 -11.05 5.14
C SER A 275 -15.06 -10.67 4.28
N VAL A 276 -14.52 -9.48 4.53
CA VAL A 276 -13.28 -9.00 3.90
C VAL A 276 -12.31 -8.55 4.98
N VAL A 277 -11.04 -8.91 4.82
CA VAL A 277 -9.95 -8.46 5.68
C VAL A 277 -9.04 -7.54 4.86
N ILE A 278 -8.78 -6.34 5.35
CA ILE A 278 -7.74 -5.48 4.78
C ILE A 278 -6.51 -5.57 5.69
N ALA A 279 -5.40 -6.03 5.12
CA ALA A 279 -4.24 -6.43 5.90
C ALA A 279 -2.95 -5.82 5.35
N GLY A 280 -2.05 -5.41 6.24
CA GLY A 280 -0.74 -4.90 5.86
C GLY A 280 0.26 -5.04 7.00
N HIS A 281 1.54 -5.18 6.62
CA HIS A 281 2.69 -5.15 7.54
C HIS A 281 3.57 -3.92 7.25
N SER A 282 4.26 -3.39 8.26
CA SER A 282 5.17 -2.25 8.13
C SER A 282 4.46 -1.01 7.53
N MET A 283 4.93 -0.47 6.40
CA MET A 283 4.26 0.64 5.71
C MET A 283 2.83 0.30 5.23
N GLY A 284 2.58 -0.97 4.87
CA GLY A 284 1.24 -1.43 4.53
C GLY A 284 0.31 -1.35 5.75
N ALA A 285 0.83 -1.65 6.94
CA ALA A 285 0.08 -1.53 8.19
C ALA A 285 -0.23 -0.07 8.54
N GLN A 286 0.69 0.87 8.26
CA GLN A 286 0.39 2.30 8.34
C GLN A 286 -0.79 2.66 7.43
N ALA A 287 -0.80 2.14 6.19
CA ALA A 287 -1.88 2.38 5.25
C ALA A 287 -3.23 1.84 5.77
N VAL A 288 -3.24 0.60 6.25
CA VAL A 288 -4.43 -0.03 6.82
C VAL A 288 -4.92 0.75 8.04
N GLN A 289 -4.05 1.08 9.00
CA GLN A 289 -4.47 1.81 10.20
C GLN A 289 -5.05 3.19 9.88
N ARG A 290 -4.38 3.95 9.00
CA ARG A 290 -4.80 5.29 8.60
C ARG A 290 -6.09 5.28 7.78
N TYR A 291 -6.25 4.29 6.87
CA TYR A 291 -7.52 4.05 6.19
C TYR A 291 -8.61 3.68 7.18
N THR A 292 -8.35 2.75 8.08
CA THR A 292 -9.31 2.31 9.11
C THR A 292 -9.77 3.47 9.97
N LEU A 293 -8.92 4.46 10.25
CA LEU A 293 -9.31 5.67 10.98
C LEU A 293 -10.24 6.57 10.17
N LEU A 294 -9.89 6.89 8.93
CA LEU A 294 -10.65 7.85 8.12
C LEU A 294 -11.80 7.25 7.32
N LYS A 295 -11.85 5.93 7.15
CA LYS A 295 -12.84 5.23 6.33
C LYS A 295 -14.24 5.72 6.67
N LYS A 296 -15.06 5.95 5.64
CA LYS A 296 -16.48 6.29 5.80
C LYS A 296 -17.33 5.05 6.04
N THR A 297 -18.41 5.21 6.78
CA THR A 297 -19.35 4.14 7.09
C THR A 297 -19.97 3.63 5.79
N LYS A 298 -19.93 2.31 5.59
CA LYS A 298 -20.61 1.60 4.50
C LYS A 298 -21.45 0.48 5.08
N LYS A 299 -22.50 0.08 4.36
CA LYS A 299 -23.47 -0.90 4.86
C LYS A 299 -22.86 -2.25 5.25
N TYR A 300 -21.76 -2.66 4.59
CA TYR A 300 -21.07 -3.92 4.86
C TYR A 300 -19.99 -3.84 5.96
N ASP A 301 -19.78 -2.68 6.60
CA ASP A 301 -18.71 -2.49 7.60
C ASP A 301 -18.70 -3.53 8.76
N PRO A 302 -19.83 -4.10 9.22
CA PRO A 302 -19.82 -5.19 10.22
C PRO A 302 -19.08 -6.46 9.77
N ASN A 303 -18.89 -6.63 8.46
CA ASN A 303 -18.20 -7.75 7.83
C ASN A 303 -16.76 -7.40 7.40
N LEU A 304 -16.25 -6.22 7.80
CA LEU A 304 -14.87 -5.81 7.57
C LEU A 304 -14.00 -6.03 8.80
N HIS A 305 -12.81 -6.55 8.56
CA HIS A 305 -11.75 -6.70 9.53
C HIS A 305 -10.48 -6.00 9.04
N PHE A 306 -9.68 -5.50 9.96
CA PHE A 306 -8.42 -4.82 9.64
C PHE A 306 -7.28 -5.47 10.40
N TRP A 307 -6.26 -5.97 9.70
CA TRP A 307 -5.05 -6.52 10.33
C TRP A 307 -3.87 -5.58 10.13
N ILE A 308 -3.24 -5.17 11.23
CA ILE A 308 -2.24 -4.11 11.29
C ILE A 308 -0.98 -4.65 11.96
N GLY A 309 -0.01 -5.09 11.16
CA GLY A 309 1.25 -5.67 11.64
C GLY A 309 2.42 -4.68 11.66
N ASN A 310 3.03 -4.43 12.83
CA ASN A 310 4.24 -3.62 12.99
C ASN A 310 4.27 -2.26 12.21
N PRO A 311 3.28 -1.35 12.35
CA PRO A 311 3.36 -0.05 11.69
C PRO A 311 4.59 0.76 12.10
N GLY A 312 5.27 1.34 11.10
CA GLY A 312 6.34 2.32 11.30
C GLY A 312 5.91 3.55 12.08
N SER A 313 4.68 4.01 11.92
CA SER A 313 4.10 5.12 12.68
C SER A 313 2.58 5.03 12.64
N TRP A 314 1.91 5.70 13.57
CA TRP A 314 0.46 5.62 13.79
C TRP A 314 -0.18 6.98 13.59
N ALA A 315 -1.41 7.02 13.05
CA ALA A 315 -2.24 8.20 13.15
C ALA A 315 -2.98 8.18 14.49
N TRP A 316 -2.61 9.10 15.38
CA TRP A 316 -3.19 9.25 16.71
C TRP A 316 -4.58 9.88 16.65
N LEU A 317 -5.43 9.47 17.59
CA LEU A 317 -6.83 9.92 17.70
C LEU A 317 -6.95 11.27 18.41
N ASP A 318 -5.93 11.65 19.18
CA ASP A 318 -5.77 12.91 19.90
C ASP A 318 -4.35 13.50 19.70
N ASP A 319 -4.04 14.57 20.41
CA ASP A 319 -2.75 15.26 20.39
C ASP A 319 -1.80 14.82 21.52
N GLN A 320 -2.20 13.84 22.35
CA GLN A 320 -1.44 13.44 23.53
C GLN A 320 -0.37 12.41 23.17
N ARG A 321 0.89 12.86 23.08
CA ARG A 321 2.03 11.99 22.77
C ARG A 321 2.75 11.49 24.04
N PRO A 322 3.19 10.22 24.08
CA PRO A 322 3.90 9.66 25.24
C PRO A 322 5.28 10.29 25.44
N TYR A 323 5.93 10.73 24.35
CA TYR A 323 7.23 11.38 24.40
C TYR A 323 7.15 12.81 23.85
N GLN A 324 7.71 13.75 24.60
CA GLN A 324 7.67 15.18 24.26
C GLN A 324 8.89 15.59 23.43
N ASN A 325 8.67 16.40 22.40
CA ASN A 325 9.72 17.01 21.59
C ASN A 325 9.28 18.41 21.13
N ALA A 326 9.67 19.43 21.89
CA ALA A 326 9.27 20.82 21.64
C ALA A 326 9.71 21.37 20.28
N SER A 327 10.75 20.79 19.66
CA SER A 327 11.23 21.18 18.33
C SER A 327 10.39 20.59 17.20
N CYS A 328 9.50 19.64 17.47
CA CYS A 328 8.66 19.00 16.46
C CYS A 328 7.30 19.71 16.32
N GLY A 329 7.29 20.88 15.66
CA GLY A 329 6.07 21.69 15.50
C GLY A 329 4.94 21.04 14.68
N GLU A 330 5.28 20.06 13.83
CA GLU A 330 4.34 19.36 12.95
C GLU A 330 3.99 17.94 13.43
N PHE A 331 4.11 17.66 14.75
CA PHE A 331 3.89 16.33 15.36
C PHE A 331 2.51 15.72 15.07
N ASP A 332 1.51 16.55 14.79
CA ASP A 332 0.14 16.13 14.49
C ASP A 332 -0.24 16.28 13.01
N LYS A 333 0.73 16.51 12.12
CA LYS A 333 0.47 16.51 10.68
C LYS A 333 -0.10 15.16 10.25
N TRP A 334 -1.10 15.18 9.38
CA TRP A 334 -1.81 14.00 8.91
C TRP A 334 -0.85 12.90 8.44
N GLY A 335 -1.16 11.68 8.89
CA GLY A 335 -0.23 10.55 8.96
C GLY A 335 0.16 10.26 10.41
N TYR A 336 0.33 11.29 11.25
CA TYR A 336 0.74 11.15 12.64
C TYR A 336 -0.39 11.44 13.64
N GLY A 337 -1.42 12.18 13.23
CA GLY A 337 -2.65 12.37 13.98
C GLY A 337 -3.74 13.09 13.19
N ILE A 338 -4.89 13.31 13.83
CA ILE A 338 -6.10 13.87 13.19
C ILE A 338 -6.56 15.20 13.76
N THR A 339 -5.89 15.76 14.76
CA THR A 339 -6.31 17.01 15.39
C THR A 339 -5.97 18.22 14.52
N ASN A 340 -4.89 18.16 13.73
CA ASN A 340 -4.61 19.14 12.68
C ASN A 340 -5.47 18.88 11.43
N VAL A 341 -6.75 19.27 11.51
CA VAL A 341 -7.78 19.08 10.46
C VAL A 341 -7.33 19.59 9.09
N SER A 342 -6.58 20.70 9.04
CA SER A 342 -6.12 21.31 7.79
C SER A 342 -5.21 20.37 6.96
N SER A 343 -4.47 19.51 7.67
CA SER A 343 -3.54 18.55 7.07
C SER A 343 -4.22 17.25 6.60
N VAL A 344 -5.37 16.89 7.20
CA VAL A 344 -6.13 15.67 6.87
C VAL A 344 -6.47 15.64 5.39
N VAL A 345 -6.34 14.50 4.72
CA VAL A 345 -6.63 14.37 3.29
C VAL A 345 -8.08 14.68 2.96
N GLY A 346 -8.31 15.24 1.75
CA GLY A 346 -9.65 15.65 1.29
C GLY A 346 -10.71 14.53 1.30
N TYR A 347 -10.27 13.26 1.31
CA TYR A 347 -11.12 12.08 1.49
C TYR A 347 -12.07 12.18 2.70
N ALA A 348 -11.54 12.54 3.87
CA ALA A 348 -12.31 12.61 5.12
C ALA A 348 -12.16 13.93 5.89
N ARG A 349 -11.46 14.93 5.33
CA ARG A 349 -11.31 16.25 5.97
C ARG A 349 -12.64 16.86 6.39
N ARG A 350 -13.69 16.70 5.58
CA ARG A 350 -15.04 17.20 5.91
C ARG A 350 -15.62 16.50 7.14
N ASP A 351 -15.52 15.17 7.22
CA ASP A 351 -15.97 14.40 8.37
C ASP A 351 -15.22 14.83 9.65
N VAL A 352 -13.89 14.91 9.59
CA VAL A 352 -13.05 15.31 10.74
C VAL A 352 -13.35 16.74 11.17
N ASN A 353 -13.57 17.65 10.22
CA ASN A 353 -13.94 19.04 10.51
C ASN A 353 -15.34 19.16 11.11
N ALA A 354 -16.26 18.29 10.71
CA ALA A 354 -17.64 18.31 11.21
C ALA A 354 -17.74 17.71 12.62
N SER A 355 -17.10 16.56 12.87
CA SER A 355 -17.04 15.93 14.20
C SER A 355 -15.88 14.93 14.25
N ARG A 356 -14.76 15.33 14.86
CA ARG A 356 -13.62 14.44 15.10
C ARG A 356 -14.04 13.30 16.03
N GLU A 357 -14.86 13.61 17.04
CA GLU A 357 -15.34 12.66 18.04
C GLU A 357 -16.12 11.52 17.38
N GLU A 358 -17.01 11.81 16.42
CA GLU A 358 -17.72 10.77 15.68
C GLU A 358 -16.80 9.94 14.77
N VAL A 359 -15.77 10.55 14.16
CA VAL A 359 -14.74 9.80 13.41
C VAL A 359 -13.98 8.85 14.32
N VAL A 360 -13.63 9.29 15.53
CA VAL A 360 -12.97 8.47 16.55
C VAL A 360 -13.89 7.35 17.03
N GLN A 361 -15.16 7.62 17.35
CA GLN A 361 -16.09 6.58 17.77
C GLN A 361 -16.30 5.54 16.66
N ARG A 362 -16.42 5.98 15.41
CA ARG A 362 -16.49 5.09 14.24
C ARG A 362 -15.26 4.19 14.11
N TYR A 363 -14.05 4.69 14.41
CA TYR A 363 -12.85 3.85 14.47
C TYR A 363 -12.93 2.79 15.58
N ARG A 364 -13.37 3.21 16.76
CA ARG A 364 -13.45 2.35 17.96
C ARG A 364 -14.47 1.22 17.81
N THR A 365 -15.50 1.37 16.98
CA THR A 365 -16.49 0.30 16.72
C THR A 365 -16.09 -0.68 15.62
N ARG A 366 -14.99 -0.45 14.90
CA ARG A 366 -14.52 -1.36 13.84
C ARG A 366 -13.87 -2.61 14.43
N LYS A 367 -13.79 -3.69 13.64
CA LYS A 367 -13.05 -4.90 14.02
C LYS A 367 -11.58 -4.74 13.62
N VAL A 368 -10.72 -4.39 14.58
CA VAL A 368 -9.32 -4.03 14.32
C VAL A 368 -8.40 -4.98 15.09
N HIS A 369 -7.42 -5.56 14.40
CA HIS A 369 -6.51 -6.55 14.93
C HIS A 369 -5.07 -6.04 14.80
N TYR A 370 -4.48 -5.60 15.91
CA TYR A 370 -3.09 -5.15 15.96
C TYR A 370 -2.17 -6.35 16.21
N ALA A 371 -1.09 -6.46 15.44
CA ALA A 371 -0.06 -7.47 15.63
C ALA A 371 1.30 -6.82 15.81
N LEU A 372 1.98 -7.09 16.92
CA LEU A 372 3.29 -6.51 17.26
C LEU A 372 4.33 -7.62 17.46
N GLY A 373 5.42 -7.58 16.71
CA GLY A 373 6.57 -8.48 16.90
C GLY A 373 7.29 -8.13 18.20
N LEU A 374 7.41 -9.10 19.11
CA LEU A 374 8.00 -8.88 20.44
C LEU A 374 9.49 -8.49 20.38
N LEU A 375 10.16 -8.75 19.25
CA LEU A 375 11.55 -8.35 18.98
C LEU A 375 11.67 -7.20 17.98
N ASP A 376 10.55 -6.57 17.60
CA ASP A 376 10.56 -5.47 16.64
C ASP A 376 10.95 -4.14 17.29
N TRP A 377 12.22 -4.05 17.69
CA TRP A 377 12.79 -2.89 18.35
C TRP A 377 13.40 -1.89 17.36
N GLY A 378 13.18 -2.09 16.06
CA GLY A 378 13.68 -1.20 15.01
C GLY A 378 12.97 0.17 15.02
N GLN A 379 13.70 1.21 14.61
CA GLN A 379 13.22 2.60 14.65
C GLN A 379 12.02 2.88 13.72
N GLY A 380 11.89 2.14 12.62
CA GLY A 380 10.84 2.34 11.63
C GLY A 380 10.88 3.72 10.99
N ASP A 381 9.83 4.51 11.23
CA ASP A 381 9.75 5.91 10.79
C ASP A 381 10.64 6.81 11.68
N THR A 382 11.63 7.47 11.10
CA THR A 382 12.62 8.28 11.85
C THR A 382 12.28 9.78 11.92
N HIS A 383 11.15 10.20 11.37
CA HIS A 383 10.71 11.60 11.49
C HIS A 383 10.36 11.95 12.94
N CYS A 384 10.52 13.22 13.33
CA CYS A 384 10.27 13.67 14.71
C CYS A 384 8.83 13.39 15.17
N GLN A 385 7.87 13.41 14.24
CA GLN A 385 6.48 13.15 14.54
C GLN A 385 6.26 11.70 15.01
N ALA A 386 6.97 10.76 14.39
CA ALA A 386 6.94 9.35 14.76
C ALA A 386 7.73 9.10 16.06
N SER A 387 8.85 9.81 16.25
CA SER A 387 9.67 9.65 17.45
C SER A 387 8.92 10.03 18.74
N MET A 388 7.99 10.99 18.67
CA MET A 388 7.10 11.33 19.79
C MET A 388 6.12 10.21 20.18
N GLN A 389 5.92 9.21 19.32
CA GLN A 389 5.02 8.07 19.55
C GLN A 389 5.73 6.90 20.25
N GLY A 390 7.07 6.85 20.17
CA GLY A 390 7.90 5.75 20.67
C GLY A 390 9.22 5.61 19.91
N GLY A 391 10.18 4.95 20.54
CA GLY A 391 11.54 4.72 20.04
C GLY A 391 11.67 3.63 18.98
N SER A 392 10.75 2.66 18.99
CA SER A 392 10.74 1.50 18.09
C SER A 392 9.32 1.14 17.63
N HIS A 393 9.18 0.20 16.68
CA HIS A 393 7.87 -0.33 16.28
C HIS A 393 7.07 -0.88 17.48
N LEU A 394 7.71 -1.72 18.31
CA LEU A 394 7.09 -2.33 19.48
C LEU A 394 6.66 -1.27 20.52
N ASP A 395 7.52 -0.29 20.79
CA ASP A 395 7.20 0.83 21.69
C ASP A 395 6.01 1.63 21.16
N ARG A 396 6.04 2.04 19.88
CA ARG A 396 4.95 2.81 19.26
C ARG A 396 3.62 2.08 19.28
N GLY A 397 3.64 0.79 18.94
CA GLY A 397 2.43 -0.03 18.91
C GLY A 397 1.80 -0.19 20.30
N SER A 398 2.62 -0.48 21.31
CA SER A 398 2.13 -0.59 22.69
C SER A 398 1.63 0.75 23.24
N GLN A 399 2.34 1.86 22.96
CA GLN A 399 1.86 3.20 23.32
C GLN A 399 0.55 3.58 22.64
N PHE A 400 0.34 3.18 21.37
CA PHE A 400 -0.93 3.40 20.68
C PHE A 400 -2.07 2.62 21.34
N VAL A 401 -1.84 1.36 21.75
CA VAL A 401 -2.82 0.55 22.50
C VAL A 401 -3.18 1.22 23.83
N LEU A 402 -2.18 1.69 24.59
CA LEU A 402 -2.43 2.42 25.84
C LEU A 402 -3.17 3.74 25.60
N ALA A 403 -2.94 4.41 24.47
CA ALA A 403 -3.68 5.61 24.09
C ALA A 403 -5.17 5.30 23.82
N LEU A 404 -5.48 4.17 23.18
CA LEU A 404 -6.87 3.74 22.99
C LEU A 404 -7.58 3.48 24.31
N ASP A 405 -6.87 2.90 25.28
CA ASP A 405 -7.40 2.62 26.62
C ASP A 405 -7.72 3.89 27.40
N ARG A 406 -6.85 4.91 27.33
CA ARG A 406 -7.09 6.22 27.95
C ARG A 406 -8.34 6.93 27.40
N GLN A 407 -8.82 6.55 26.21
CA GLN A 407 -9.98 7.14 25.54
C GLN A 407 -11.28 6.36 25.81
N GLY A 408 -11.50 5.93 27.06
CA GLY A 408 -12.71 5.23 27.48
C GLY A 408 -12.62 3.70 27.38
N GLY A 409 -11.45 3.13 27.69
CA GLY A 409 -11.17 1.70 27.71
C GLY A 409 -10.67 1.16 26.37
N PHE A 410 -9.95 0.05 26.33
CA PHE A 410 -9.59 -0.59 25.06
C PHE A 410 -10.87 -1.07 24.33
N PRO A 411 -11.08 -0.76 23.03
CA PRO A 411 -12.33 -1.12 22.35
C PRO A 411 -12.57 -2.63 22.29
N ALA A 412 -13.78 -3.08 22.64
CA ALA A 412 -14.11 -4.51 22.71
C ALA A 412 -14.05 -5.25 21.35
N SER A 413 -14.17 -4.52 20.23
CA SER A 413 -14.02 -5.07 18.88
C SER A 413 -12.58 -5.04 18.38
N HIS A 414 -11.63 -4.53 19.18
CA HIS A 414 -10.21 -4.50 18.86
C HIS A 414 -9.48 -5.65 19.55
N THR A 415 -8.32 -6.04 19.01
CA THR A 415 -7.44 -7.04 19.63
C THR A 415 -5.98 -6.61 19.52
N LEU A 416 -5.17 -6.99 20.49
CA LEU A 416 -3.71 -6.94 20.39
C LEU A 416 -3.17 -8.36 20.42
N ASP A 417 -2.42 -8.73 19.39
CA ASP A 417 -1.73 -10.01 19.27
C ASP A 417 -0.22 -9.74 19.26
N VAL A 418 0.43 -9.88 20.43
CA VAL A 418 1.89 -9.83 20.52
C VAL A 418 2.47 -11.16 20.00
N ILE A 419 3.36 -11.06 19.03
CA ILE A 419 3.92 -12.19 18.28
C ILE A 419 5.32 -12.49 18.81
N GLU A 420 5.46 -13.64 19.46
CA GLU A 420 6.75 -14.20 19.83
C GLU A 420 7.57 -14.61 18.60
N GLY A 421 8.83 -14.95 18.80
CA GLY A 421 9.76 -15.39 17.77
C GLY A 421 9.87 -14.48 16.55
N THR A 422 9.51 -13.20 16.63
CA THR A 422 9.41 -12.35 15.43
C THR A 422 9.85 -10.91 15.69
N SER A 423 10.62 -10.36 14.75
CA SER A 423 11.00 -8.94 14.68
C SER A 423 10.27 -8.24 13.51
N HIS A 424 10.92 -7.34 12.76
CA HIS A 424 10.31 -6.60 11.64
C HIS A 424 10.21 -7.44 10.34
N GLN A 425 9.80 -8.69 10.44
CA GLN A 425 9.78 -9.65 9.33
C GLN A 425 8.35 -9.87 8.84
N ASP A 426 8.10 -9.66 7.55
CA ASP A 426 6.77 -9.71 6.95
C ASP A 426 6.09 -11.08 7.06
N TYR A 427 6.67 -12.13 6.46
CA TYR A 427 6.06 -13.46 6.42
C TYR A 427 5.92 -14.10 7.80
N PRO A 428 6.89 -14.03 8.74
CA PRO A 428 6.71 -14.54 10.10
C PRO A 428 5.56 -13.86 10.83
N MET A 429 5.41 -12.54 10.70
CA MET A 429 4.28 -11.81 11.28
C MET A 429 2.95 -12.24 10.67
N ILE A 430 2.88 -12.44 9.34
CA ILE A 430 1.65 -12.83 8.64
C ILE A 430 1.28 -14.29 8.96
N ARG A 431 2.26 -15.21 9.01
CA ARG A 431 2.06 -16.65 9.21
C ARG A 431 1.92 -17.06 10.68
N ALA A 432 2.17 -16.16 11.64
CA ALA A 432 2.03 -16.49 13.05
C ALA A 432 0.58 -16.93 13.36
N ASP A 433 0.40 -17.92 14.24
CA ASP A 433 -0.90 -18.52 14.52
C ASP A 433 -1.97 -17.49 14.91
N LYS A 434 -1.58 -16.48 15.71
CA LYS A 434 -2.48 -15.38 16.08
C LYS A 434 -2.88 -14.55 14.87
N SER A 435 -1.94 -14.19 14.00
CA SER A 435 -2.23 -13.46 12.76
C SER A 435 -3.10 -14.29 11.81
N ILE A 436 -2.78 -15.59 11.63
CA ILE A 436 -3.63 -16.52 10.86
C ILE A 436 -5.05 -16.53 11.40
N ARG A 437 -5.22 -16.58 12.73
CA ARG A 437 -6.54 -16.52 13.36
C ARG A 437 -7.28 -15.25 13.00
N ARG A 438 -6.64 -14.08 12.98
CA ARG A 438 -7.29 -12.80 12.63
C ARG A 438 -7.56 -12.65 11.14
N ILE A 439 -6.63 -13.09 10.29
CA ILE A 439 -6.68 -12.91 8.84
C ILE A 439 -7.61 -13.95 8.20
N PHE A 440 -7.56 -15.20 8.62
CA PHE A 440 -8.22 -16.30 7.90
C PHE A 440 -9.36 -16.96 8.66
N LEU A 441 -9.38 -16.95 10.01
CA LEU A 441 -10.27 -17.82 10.78
C LEU A 441 -11.40 -17.09 11.53
N THR A 442 -11.12 -15.94 12.13
CA THR A 442 -12.11 -15.15 12.90
C THR A 442 -13.30 -14.83 12.00
N ASP A 443 -14.53 -15.12 12.41
CA ASP A 443 -15.74 -14.89 11.60
C ASP A 443 -15.77 -15.54 10.20
N TYR A 444 -14.95 -16.58 9.95
CA TYR A 444 -14.82 -17.17 8.60
C TYR A 444 -16.15 -17.64 7.99
N ASN A 445 -17.01 -18.23 8.81
CA ASN A 445 -18.33 -18.71 8.40
C ASN A 445 -19.48 -17.80 8.88
N THR A 446 -19.17 -16.61 9.39
CA THR A 446 -20.13 -15.68 9.98
C THR A 446 -20.37 -14.51 9.02
N SER A 447 -21.63 -14.14 8.83
CA SER A 447 -22.01 -12.89 8.17
C SER A 447 -22.91 -12.09 9.11
N TYR A 448 -22.63 -10.81 9.22
CA TYR A 448 -23.36 -9.86 10.03
C TYR A 448 -24.31 -9.05 9.13
N PRO A 449 -25.50 -8.67 9.63
CA PRO A 449 -26.43 -7.84 8.87
C PRO A 449 -25.78 -6.54 8.40
N PHE A 450 -26.23 -6.06 7.24
CA PHE A 450 -25.81 -4.75 6.76
C PHE A 450 -26.37 -3.64 7.64
N LEU A 451 -25.60 -2.57 7.80
CA LEU A 451 -26.03 -1.37 8.52
C LEU A 451 -27.12 -0.64 7.74
N ASP A 452 -28.18 -0.24 8.44
CA ASP A 452 -29.22 0.65 7.89
C ASP A 452 -28.73 2.10 7.80
N ASN A 453 -27.98 2.56 8.80
CA ASN A 453 -27.43 3.91 8.84
C ASN A 453 -25.97 3.93 8.38
N VAL A 454 -25.72 4.64 7.28
CA VAL A 454 -24.39 4.84 6.70
C VAL A 454 -23.98 6.31 6.68
N THR A 455 -24.67 7.17 7.43
CA THR A 455 -24.38 8.60 7.52
C THR A 455 -23.03 8.85 8.19
N ASN A 456 -22.32 9.86 7.69
CA ASN A 456 -21.06 10.34 8.19
C ASN A 456 -21.17 11.82 8.58
N PRO A 457 -20.34 12.32 9.51
CA PRO A 457 -20.47 13.68 10.03
C PRO A 457 -20.36 14.76 8.94
N GLY A 458 -19.56 14.50 7.91
CA GLY A 458 -19.30 15.43 6.81
C GLY A 458 -20.27 15.30 5.63
N ASP A 459 -21.29 14.43 5.72
CA ASP A 459 -22.27 14.28 4.67
C ASP A 459 -23.18 15.52 4.59
N HIS A 460 -23.52 15.95 3.38
CA HIS A 460 -24.45 17.07 3.23
C HIS A 460 -25.82 16.64 3.78
N HIS A 461 -26.26 17.25 4.87
CA HIS A 461 -27.67 17.17 5.24
C HIS A 461 -28.49 17.73 4.08
N HIS A 462 -29.19 16.85 3.36
CA HIS A 462 -30.28 17.31 2.53
C HIS A 462 -31.23 18.05 3.47
N HIS A 463 -31.32 19.38 3.33
CA HIS A 463 -32.37 20.12 4.01
C HIS A 463 -33.68 19.40 3.70
N ASN A 464 -34.29 18.84 4.75
CA ASN A 464 -35.61 18.20 4.71
C ASN A 464 -36.63 19.24 4.22
N LYS A 465 -36.74 19.40 2.91
CA LYS A 465 -38.00 19.80 2.31
C LYS A 465 -38.85 18.55 2.37
N THR A 466 -39.77 18.53 3.34
CA THR A 466 -40.85 17.54 3.48
C THR A 466 -41.36 17.12 2.10
N HIS A 467 -40.91 15.96 1.62
CA HIS A 467 -41.47 15.33 0.44
C HIS A 467 -42.30 14.15 0.93
N ASP A 468 -43.61 14.33 0.85
CA ASP A 468 -44.64 13.30 1.01
C ASP A 468 -44.25 12.04 0.19
N PRO A 469 -44.18 10.84 0.81
CA PRO A 469 -43.70 9.63 0.14
C PRO A 469 -44.63 9.09 -0.96
N HIS A 470 -45.83 9.63 -1.15
CA HIS A 470 -46.82 8.93 -1.97
C HIS A 470 -46.82 9.21 -3.47
N HIS A 471 -46.09 10.19 -4.01
CA HIS A 471 -46.01 10.39 -5.47
C HIS A 471 -44.59 10.74 -5.92
N PRO A 472 -43.85 9.84 -6.60
CA PRO A 472 -42.66 10.24 -7.33
C PRO A 472 -43.09 11.21 -8.42
N LYS A 473 -42.73 12.49 -8.30
CA LYS A 473 -42.95 13.45 -9.38
C LYS A 473 -42.09 13.03 -10.56
N GLU A 474 -42.72 12.51 -11.61
CA GLU A 474 -42.11 12.34 -12.92
C GLU A 474 -41.37 13.63 -13.29
N LYS A 475 -40.09 13.49 -13.69
CA LYS A 475 -39.34 14.61 -14.27
C LYS A 475 -40.01 14.98 -15.58
N LYS A 476 -40.92 15.95 -15.55
CA LYS A 476 -41.55 16.49 -16.74
C LYS A 476 -40.49 17.22 -17.56
N PHE A 477 -40.00 16.58 -18.62
CA PHE A 477 -39.06 17.15 -19.59
C PHE A 477 -39.67 18.30 -20.43
N ASN A 478 -40.94 18.64 -20.20
CA ASN A 478 -41.65 19.74 -20.85
C ASN A 478 -42.18 20.72 -19.79
N THR A 479 -41.29 21.51 -19.19
CA THR A 479 -41.71 22.67 -18.38
C THR A 479 -41.66 23.96 -19.21
N PRO A 480 -42.43 25.00 -18.85
CA PRO A 480 -42.39 26.29 -19.55
C PRO A 480 -40.97 26.85 -19.71
N THR A 481 -40.11 26.65 -18.71
CA THR A 481 -38.70 27.05 -18.72
C THR A 481 -37.89 26.33 -19.80
N HIS A 482 -38.06 25.01 -19.95
CA HIS A 482 -37.38 24.24 -21.00
C HIS A 482 -37.89 24.63 -22.41
N ARG A 483 -39.19 24.93 -22.53
CA ARG A 483 -39.78 25.40 -23.79
C ARG A 483 -39.22 26.76 -24.19
N ILE A 484 -39.09 27.69 -23.23
CA ILE A 484 -38.48 29.01 -23.46
C ILE A 484 -37.02 28.87 -23.91
N ILE A 485 -36.22 28.03 -23.24
CA ILE A 485 -34.81 27.80 -23.60
C ILE A 485 -34.70 27.20 -25.01
N ALA A 486 -35.51 26.19 -25.33
CA ALA A 486 -35.50 25.56 -26.65
C ALA A 486 -35.93 26.53 -27.76
N THR A 487 -36.97 27.34 -27.52
CA THR A 487 -37.40 28.37 -28.47
C THR A 487 -36.36 29.48 -28.65
N ALA A 488 -35.69 29.90 -27.56
CA ALA A 488 -34.63 30.89 -27.63
C ALA A 488 -33.41 30.38 -28.42
N LEU A 489 -33.01 29.12 -28.22
CA LEU A 489 -31.93 28.50 -28.99
C LEU A 489 -32.27 28.41 -30.48
N LEU A 490 -33.46 27.93 -30.81
CA LEU A 490 -33.89 27.79 -32.22
C LEU A 490 -34.01 29.15 -32.91
N ALA A 491 -34.69 30.12 -32.28
CA ALA A 491 -34.85 31.46 -32.83
C ALA A 491 -33.51 32.20 -32.94
N GLY A 492 -32.62 32.03 -31.96
CA GLY A 492 -31.26 32.58 -31.98
C GLY A 492 -30.43 32.02 -33.13
N SER A 493 -30.47 30.70 -33.36
CA SER A 493 -29.76 30.07 -34.49
C SER A 493 -30.28 30.55 -35.85
N ILE A 494 -31.61 30.65 -36.02
CA ILE A 494 -32.21 31.16 -37.27
C ILE A 494 -31.83 32.63 -37.49
N GLY A 495 -31.91 33.45 -36.44
CA GLY A 495 -31.53 34.86 -36.49
C GLY A 495 -30.05 35.05 -36.85
N PHE A 496 -29.16 34.24 -36.27
CA PHE A 496 -27.73 34.27 -36.59
C PHE A 496 -27.46 33.90 -38.05
N VAL A 497 -28.07 32.83 -38.57
CA VAL A 497 -27.92 32.44 -39.98
C VAL A 497 -28.39 33.56 -40.91
N LEU A 498 -29.56 34.14 -40.64
CA LEU A 498 -30.09 35.25 -41.46
C LEU A 498 -29.17 36.48 -41.42
N LEU A 499 -28.69 36.89 -40.24
CA LEU A 499 -27.75 37.99 -40.10
C LEU A 499 -26.41 37.71 -40.80
N PHE A 500 -25.89 36.49 -40.63
CA PHE A 500 -24.61 36.10 -41.23
C PHE A 500 -24.69 36.15 -42.76
N PHE A 501 -25.69 35.51 -43.37
CA PHE A 501 -25.83 35.48 -44.82
C PHE A 501 -26.31 36.80 -45.45
N THR A 502 -27.00 37.66 -44.69
CA THR A 502 -27.31 39.04 -45.15
C THR A 502 -26.11 39.97 -45.06
N ALA A 503 -25.18 39.74 -44.13
CA ALA A 503 -23.96 40.54 -43.99
C ALA A 503 -22.85 40.14 -44.99
N LEU A 504 -22.82 38.87 -45.44
CA LEU A 504 -21.79 38.37 -46.37
C LEU A 504 -21.57 39.25 -47.63
N PRO A 505 -22.62 39.76 -48.33
CA PRO A 505 -22.44 40.61 -49.51
C PRO A 505 -21.83 41.99 -49.22
N PHE A 506 -21.90 42.45 -47.96
CA PHE A 506 -21.29 43.71 -47.53
C PHE A 506 -19.84 43.53 -47.05
N ILE A 507 -19.49 42.32 -46.61
CA ILE A 507 -18.14 41.97 -46.15
C ILE A 507 -17.26 41.53 -47.32
N PHE A 508 -17.84 40.80 -48.28
CA PHE A 508 -17.16 40.32 -49.48
C PHE A 508 -17.65 41.08 -50.69
N THR A 509 -16.84 42.01 -51.20
CA THR A 509 -17.08 42.62 -52.50
C THR A 509 -16.88 41.58 -53.62
N PRO A 510 -17.66 41.63 -54.71
CA PRO A 510 -17.50 40.71 -55.83
C PRO A 510 -16.06 40.80 -56.36
N ASN A 511 -15.32 39.68 -56.34
CA ASN A 511 -13.99 39.59 -56.95
C ASN A 511 -14.10 39.44 -58.49
N TYR A 512 -15.07 40.14 -59.08
CA TYR A 512 -15.38 40.11 -60.51
C TYR A 512 -14.79 41.35 -61.17
N ASN A 513 -13.68 41.17 -61.88
CA ASN A 513 -13.06 42.19 -62.70
C ASN A 513 -13.50 42.02 -64.16
N ASP A 514 -14.53 42.76 -64.58
CA ASP A 514 -15.10 42.72 -65.93
C ASP A 514 -14.05 42.95 -67.03
N ARG A 515 -12.97 43.68 -66.71
CA ARG A 515 -11.88 43.97 -67.64
C ARG A 515 -10.99 42.76 -67.89
N GLU A 516 -10.65 41.99 -66.85
CA GLU A 516 -9.89 40.74 -67.01
C GLU A 516 -10.68 39.69 -67.76
N TYR A 517 -11.98 39.56 -67.46
CA TYR A 517 -12.86 38.62 -68.17
C TYR A 517 -12.98 38.94 -69.67
N LYS A 518 -13.11 40.22 -70.03
CA LYS A 518 -13.14 40.65 -71.43
C LYS A 518 -11.81 40.42 -72.16
N ILE A 519 -10.68 40.65 -71.49
CA ILE A 519 -9.34 40.38 -72.04
C ILE A 519 -9.15 38.88 -72.28
N GLU A 520 -9.55 38.03 -71.33
CA GLU A 520 -9.46 36.57 -71.47
C GLU A 520 -10.33 36.07 -72.63
N MET A 521 -11.56 36.58 -72.76
CA MET A 521 -12.47 36.24 -73.86
C MET A 521 -11.95 36.71 -75.23
N GLU A 522 -11.31 37.89 -75.31
CA GLU A 522 -10.65 38.35 -76.54
C GLU A 522 -9.43 37.49 -76.90
N LEU A 523 -8.61 37.13 -75.92
CA LEU A 523 -7.45 36.24 -76.13
C LEU A 523 -7.89 34.86 -76.63
N ARG A 524 -8.95 34.29 -76.05
CA ARG A 524 -9.54 33.02 -76.50
C ARG A 524 -10.11 33.11 -77.92
N ARG A 525 -10.66 34.26 -78.32
CA ARG A 525 -11.15 34.50 -79.69
C ARG A 525 -10.04 34.63 -80.73
N LYS A 526 -8.82 34.99 -80.34
CA LYS A 526 -7.66 35.13 -81.25
C LYS A 526 -6.84 33.84 -81.40
N LEU A 527 -7.15 32.80 -80.62
CA LEU A 527 -6.48 31.49 -80.62
C LEU A 527 -7.29 30.38 -81.33
N LEU A 528 -8.47 30.71 -81.86
CA LEU A 528 -9.28 29.91 -82.78
C LEU A 528 -9.28 30.62 -84.14
#